data_AF-A0A1J5DE77-F1
#
_entry.id   AF-A0A1J5DE77-F1
#
_cell.length_a   1.000
_cell.length_b   1.000
_cell.length_c   1.000
_cell.angle_alpha   90.00
_cell.angle_beta   90.00
_cell.angle_gamma   90.00
#
_symmetry.space_group_name_H-M   'P 1'
#
loop_
_entity.id
_entity.type
_entity.pdbx_description
1 polymer ?
#
loop_
_entity_poly.entity_id
_entity_poly.type
_entity_poly.pdbx_seq_one_letter_code
_entity_poly.pdbx_strand_id
1 'polypeptide(L)'
;MARETRKDRDLTFFKAFSLVALGIVFVLSEILGCGGDGAEPLVPPDTPGVSEPPISLDATDTRSIFDKFKFQEVHREYQKSYLGLVKQIYQQDNKRIDVKEQRGMFFEYSKARKNYQAAIQKITDFEKDQRLRCYSAMRSLILGVMYYDKKAKKKMSRYDPEKLLKEGIFPTPPTCPASGTFSIISRDGRRFFHCSIHGTLRQK
;
A
#
# COMPACT_ATOMS: atom_id res chain seq x y z
N MET A 1 -45.34 -9.83 43.29
CA MET A 1 -44.55 -9.03 42.33
C MET A 1 -43.10 -9.49 42.41
N ALA A 2 -42.64 -10.29 41.45
CA ALA A 2 -41.27 -10.82 41.43
C ALA A 2 -40.90 -11.21 39.99
N ARG A 3 -39.97 -10.49 39.36
CA ARG A 3 -39.19 -10.90 38.16
C ARG A 3 -38.27 -9.76 37.70
N GLU A 4 -37.06 -9.66 38.26
CA GLU A 4 -35.99 -8.86 37.62
C GLU A 4 -34.58 -9.16 38.15
N THR A 5 -34.06 -10.38 38.03
CA THR A 5 -32.65 -10.67 38.43
C THR A 5 -31.96 -11.79 37.64
N ARG A 6 -32.33 -12.05 36.37
CA ARG A 6 -31.75 -13.19 35.61
C ARG A 6 -30.98 -12.85 34.33
N LYS A 7 -30.76 -11.58 33.98
CA LYS A 7 -30.16 -11.21 32.68
C LYS A 7 -28.68 -10.81 32.71
N ASP A 8 -28.12 -10.50 33.88
CA ASP A 8 -26.75 -9.94 33.97
C ASP A 8 -25.63 -10.96 34.26
N ARG A 9 -25.96 -12.23 34.56
CA ARG A 9 -24.95 -13.26 34.85
C ARG A 9 -24.33 -13.92 33.61
N ASP A 10 -24.99 -13.85 32.45
CA ASP A 10 -24.51 -14.56 31.25
C ASP A 10 -23.51 -13.72 30.43
N LEU A 11 -23.55 -12.38 30.54
CA LEU A 11 -22.68 -11.49 29.76
C LEU A 11 -21.25 -11.41 30.31
N THR A 12 -21.06 -11.67 31.60
CA THR A 12 -19.74 -11.68 32.26
C THR A 12 -19.00 -13.00 32.07
N PHE A 13 -19.73 -14.13 31.93
CA PHE A 13 -19.14 -15.45 31.74
C PHE A 13 -18.51 -15.62 30.34
N PHE A 14 -19.14 -15.08 29.30
CA PHE A 14 -18.62 -15.16 27.93
C PHE A 14 -17.36 -14.30 27.68
N LYS A 15 -17.19 -13.19 28.41
CA LYS A 15 -15.99 -12.35 28.27
C LYS A 15 -14.75 -12.96 28.94
N ALA A 16 -14.93 -13.71 30.04
CA ALA A 16 -13.83 -14.36 30.74
C ALA A 16 -13.24 -15.54 29.95
N PHE A 17 -14.07 -16.32 29.26
CA PHE A 17 -13.60 -17.45 28.43
C PHE A 17 -12.80 -17.02 27.19
N SER A 18 -13.14 -15.87 26.61
CA SER A 18 -12.49 -15.34 25.40
C SER A 18 -11.04 -14.88 25.65
N LEU A 19 -10.74 -14.34 26.84
CA LEU A 19 -9.39 -13.88 27.18
C LEU A 19 -8.44 -15.03 27.55
N VAL A 20 -8.96 -16.10 28.18
CA VAL A 20 -8.15 -17.28 28.51
C VAL A 20 -7.79 -18.08 27.24
N ALA A 21 -8.70 -18.13 26.25
CA ALA A 21 -8.44 -18.80 24.97
C ALA A 21 -7.35 -18.09 24.13
N LEU A 22 -7.25 -16.76 24.19
CA LEU A 22 -6.20 -15.99 23.51
C LEU A 22 -4.82 -16.14 24.18
N GLY A 23 -4.78 -16.36 25.50
CA GLY A 23 -3.52 -16.57 26.23
C GLY A 23 -2.84 -17.92 25.93
N ILE A 24 -3.61 -18.97 25.67
CA ILE A 24 -3.08 -20.33 25.43
C ILE A 24 -2.48 -20.47 24.01
N VAL A 25 -2.98 -19.72 23.03
CA VAL A 25 -2.45 -19.74 21.65
C VAL A 25 -1.09 -19.05 21.55
N PHE A 26 -0.82 -18.03 22.37
CA PHE A 26 0.44 -17.30 22.33
C PHE A 26 1.61 -18.07 22.97
N VAL A 27 1.33 -18.89 23.98
CA VAL A 27 2.37 -19.71 24.65
C VAL A 27 2.72 -20.96 23.83
N LEU A 28 1.81 -21.46 22.99
CA LEU A 28 2.07 -22.62 22.14
C LEU A 28 2.83 -22.30 20.84
N SER A 29 2.95 -21.03 20.44
CA SER A 29 3.72 -20.66 19.24
C SER A 29 5.23 -20.51 19.46
N GLU A 30 5.71 -20.48 20.71
CA GLU A 30 7.15 -20.36 21.01
C GLU A 30 7.85 -21.70 21.30
N ILE A 31 7.12 -22.82 21.37
CA ILE A 31 7.70 -24.13 21.70
C ILE A 31 7.89 -25.02 20.45
N LEU A 32 7.39 -24.62 19.28
CA LEU A 32 7.50 -25.37 18.02
C LEU A 32 8.03 -24.47 16.88
N GLY A 33 9.36 -24.29 16.81
CA GLY A 33 9.96 -23.44 15.78
C GLY A 33 11.47 -23.56 15.63
N CYS A 34 11.92 -24.71 15.12
CA CYS A 34 13.16 -24.92 14.34
C CYS A 34 14.52 -24.78 15.05
N GLY A 35 15.06 -25.94 15.44
CA GLY A 35 16.50 -26.19 15.30
C GLY A 35 16.88 -26.30 13.82
N GLY A 36 18.06 -25.80 13.46
CA GLY A 36 18.59 -25.83 12.10
C GLY A 36 20.05 -25.42 12.12
N ASP A 37 20.89 -26.31 11.60
CA ASP A 37 22.34 -26.38 11.67
C ASP A 37 23.12 -25.15 11.17
N GLY A 38 24.35 -25.07 11.69
CA GLY A 38 25.36 -24.13 11.22
C GLY A 38 25.71 -24.35 9.75
N ALA A 39 25.86 -23.23 9.04
CA ALA A 39 26.57 -23.15 7.78
C ALA A 39 27.36 -21.85 7.72
N GLU A 40 28.60 -22.01 7.27
CA GLU A 40 29.74 -21.11 7.17
C GLU A 40 29.47 -19.84 6.31
N PRO A 41 30.19 -18.71 6.54
CA PRO A 41 29.96 -17.48 5.77
C PRO A 41 30.67 -17.51 4.41
N LEU A 42 29.90 -17.50 3.33
CA LEU A 42 30.40 -17.32 1.96
C LEU A 42 30.60 -15.83 1.64
N VAL A 43 31.83 -15.51 1.22
CA VAL A 43 32.30 -14.22 0.69
C VAL A 43 31.51 -13.83 -0.58
N PRO A 44 31.11 -12.55 -0.78
CA PRO A 44 30.54 -12.11 -2.06
C PRO A 44 31.64 -11.84 -3.11
N PRO A 45 31.48 -12.28 -4.37
CA PRO A 45 32.38 -11.94 -5.47
C PRO A 45 32.06 -10.56 -6.06
N ASP A 46 33.11 -9.88 -6.54
CA ASP A 46 33.08 -8.61 -7.25
C ASP A 46 32.17 -8.63 -8.50
N THR A 47 31.29 -7.64 -8.64
CA THR A 47 30.54 -7.36 -9.88
C THR A 47 31.02 -6.08 -10.57
N PRO A 48 31.35 -6.11 -11.87
CA PRO A 48 31.76 -4.95 -12.64
C PRO A 48 30.57 -4.06 -13.02
N GLY A 49 30.85 -2.76 -13.18
CA GLY A 49 29.87 -1.68 -13.34
C GLY A 49 28.86 -1.88 -14.47
N VAL A 50 27.59 -1.70 -14.12
CA VAL A 50 26.47 -1.52 -15.05
C VAL A 50 26.25 -0.02 -15.24
N SER A 51 26.48 0.48 -16.45
CA SER A 51 26.13 1.83 -16.89
C SER A 51 24.61 1.94 -17.06
N GLU A 52 23.94 2.73 -16.21
CA GLU A 52 22.53 3.09 -16.38
C GLU A 52 22.35 4.10 -17.53
N PRO A 53 21.34 3.92 -18.42
CA PRO A 53 20.98 4.95 -19.39
C PRO A 53 20.24 6.13 -18.72
N PRO A 54 20.32 7.35 -19.30
CA PRO A 54 19.80 8.56 -18.67
C PRO A 54 18.26 8.52 -18.58
N ILE A 55 17.77 8.76 -17.36
CA ILE A 55 16.35 8.82 -17.02
C ILE A 55 15.69 9.97 -17.81
N SER A 56 14.84 9.62 -18.78
CA SER A 56 13.97 10.58 -19.45
C SER A 56 12.84 10.97 -18.49
N LEU A 57 12.91 12.19 -17.96
CA LEU A 57 11.95 12.74 -17.01
C LEU A 57 10.77 13.36 -17.75
N ASP A 58 9.66 12.64 -17.80
CA ASP A 58 8.38 13.19 -18.25
C ASP A 58 7.79 14.11 -17.15
N ALA A 59 7.17 15.22 -17.53
CA ALA A 59 6.83 16.34 -16.63
C ALA A 59 5.95 15.95 -15.41
N THR A 60 5.25 14.82 -15.48
CA THR A 60 4.45 14.25 -14.37
C THR A 60 5.30 13.69 -13.23
N ASP A 61 6.53 13.27 -13.50
CA ASP A 61 7.41 12.60 -12.55
C ASP A 61 8.13 13.58 -11.60
N THR A 62 8.20 14.86 -11.98
CA THR A 62 8.79 15.90 -11.12
C THR A 62 8.04 16.03 -9.79
N ARG A 63 6.70 15.94 -9.80
CA ARG A 63 5.87 16.01 -8.59
C ARG A 63 6.10 14.81 -7.67
N SER A 64 6.27 13.62 -8.25
CA SER A 64 6.62 12.38 -7.55
C SER A 64 7.97 12.50 -6.84
N ILE A 65 8.97 13.11 -7.46
CA ILE A 65 10.30 13.29 -6.88
C ILE A 65 10.26 14.29 -5.71
N PHE A 66 9.64 15.46 -5.88
CA PHE A 66 9.51 16.43 -4.79
C PHE A 66 8.71 15.89 -3.60
N ASP A 67 7.65 15.13 -3.87
CA ASP A 67 6.84 14.52 -2.83
C ASP A 67 7.62 13.40 -2.11
N LYS A 68 8.48 12.65 -2.80
CA LYS A 68 9.42 11.69 -2.19
C LYS A 68 10.41 12.38 -1.26
N PHE A 69 11.02 13.49 -1.67
CA PHE A 69 11.95 14.24 -0.82
C PHE A 69 11.26 14.81 0.42
N LYS A 70 10.08 15.43 0.25
CA LYS A 70 9.28 15.93 1.38
C LYS A 70 8.88 14.80 2.33
N PHE A 71 8.51 13.63 1.81
CA PHE A 71 8.20 12.48 2.65
C PHE A 71 9.42 12.01 3.44
N GLN A 72 10.60 11.96 2.82
CA GLN A 72 11.84 11.60 3.51
C GLN A 72 12.16 12.56 4.65
N GLU A 73 11.96 13.86 4.45
CA GLU A 73 12.16 14.87 5.48
C GLU A 73 11.20 14.66 6.68
N VAL A 74 9.90 14.52 6.40
CA VAL A 74 8.89 14.27 7.44
C VAL A 74 9.14 12.93 8.16
N HIS A 75 9.60 11.91 7.44
CA HIS A 75 9.94 10.62 8.03
C HIS A 75 11.15 10.71 8.96
N ARG A 76 12.21 11.44 8.56
CA ARG A 76 13.38 11.69 9.41
C ARG A 76 13.02 12.49 10.65
N GLU A 77 12.17 13.51 10.53
CA GLU A 77 11.69 14.30 11.65
C GLU A 77 10.89 13.43 12.64
N TYR A 78 10.00 12.57 12.12
CA TYR A 78 9.27 11.60 12.92
C TYR A 78 10.21 10.64 13.67
N GLN A 79 11.17 10.03 12.99
CA GLN A 79 12.17 9.15 13.62
C GLN A 79 12.97 9.87 14.70
N LYS A 80 13.46 11.08 14.41
CA LYS A 80 14.20 11.92 15.36
C LYS A 80 13.36 12.24 16.59
N SER A 81 12.10 12.63 16.40
CA SER A 81 11.18 12.95 17.51
C SER A 81 10.90 11.73 18.39
N TYR A 82 10.77 10.54 17.80
CA TYR A 82 10.55 9.30 18.51
C TYR A 82 11.78 8.91 19.36
N LEU A 83 12.98 8.94 18.77
CA LEU A 83 14.22 8.67 19.51
C LEU A 83 14.45 9.70 20.62
N GLY A 84 14.12 10.96 20.37
CA GLY A 84 14.16 12.03 21.37
C GLY A 84 13.24 11.74 22.56
N LEU A 85 11.99 11.35 22.29
CA LEU A 85 11.02 10.97 23.33
C LEU A 85 11.52 9.77 24.15
N VAL A 86 12.01 8.72 23.49
CA VAL A 86 12.55 7.53 24.17
C VAL A 86 13.71 7.93 25.09
N LYS A 87 14.65 8.75 24.61
CA LYS A 87 15.78 9.23 25.42
C LYS A 87 15.30 10.05 26.62
N GLN A 88 14.33 10.94 26.44
CA GLN A 88 13.76 11.73 27.53
C GLN A 88 13.10 10.85 28.61
N ILE A 89 12.36 9.81 28.21
CA ILE A 89 11.77 8.84 29.14
C ILE A 89 12.85 8.12 29.95
N TYR A 90 13.93 7.67 29.30
CA TYR A 90 15.04 6.99 30.00
C TYR A 90 15.82 7.91 30.95
N GLN A 91 15.90 9.20 30.65
CA GLN A 91 16.62 10.19 31.47
C GLN A 91 15.76 10.75 32.61
N GLN A 92 14.45 10.46 32.64
CA GLN A 92 13.54 10.97 33.65
C GLN A 92 13.69 10.20 34.97
N ASP A 93 13.98 10.92 36.06
CA ASP A 93 14.07 10.33 37.39
C ASP A 93 12.63 10.10 37.93
N ASN A 94 12.23 8.83 38.08
CA ASN A 94 10.83 8.40 38.32
C ASN A 94 10.27 8.73 39.71
N LYS A 95 10.97 9.55 40.52
CA LYS A 95 10.61 9.79 41.92
C LYS A 95 9.48 10.81 42.12
N ARG A 96 9.24 11.71 41.16
CA ARG A 96 8.09 12.64 41.16
C ARG A 96 7.62 12.87 39.73
N ILE A 97 6.44 12.38 39.40
CA ILE A 97 5.83 12.55 38.07
C ILE A 97 4.99 13.83 38.07
N ASP A 98 5.49 14.90 37.43
CA ASP A 98 4.66 16.06 37.11
C ASP A 98 3.94 15.82 35.77
N VAL A 99 2.61 15.72 35.84
CA VAL A 99 1.72 15.51 34.69
C VAL A 99 1.80 16.66 33.67
N LYS A 100 2.10 17.90 34.11
CA LYS A 100 2.24 19.05 33.20
C LYS A 100 3.53 18.97 32.39
N GLU A 101 4.63 18.58 33.03
CA GLU A 101 5.93 18.43 32.37
C GLU A 101 5.92 17.24 31.39
N GLN A 102 5.24 16.14 31.76
CA GLN A 102 5.02 15.01 30.87
C GLN A 102 4.25 15.38 29.60
N ARG A 103 3.25 16.26 29.67
CA ARG A 103 2.52 16.72 28.47
C ARG A 103 3.43 17.44 27.47
N GLY A 104 4.43 18.17 27.95
CA GLY A 104 5.43 18.82 27.11
C GLY A 104 6.30 17.82 26.35
N MET A 105 6.73 16.73 26.99
CA MET A 105 7.58 15.71 26.38
C MET A 105 6.90 15.00 25.20
N PHE A 106 5.59 14.73 25.29
CA PHE A 106 4.86 14.09 24.19
C PHE A 106 4.46 15.06 23.07
N PHE A 107 4.56 16.37 23.26
CA PHE A 107 4.03 17.36 22.32
C PHE A 107 4.74 17.29 20.95
N GLU A 108 6.07 17.35 20.94
CA GLU A 108 6.86 17.33 19.70
C GLU A 108 6.69 16.01 18.93
N TYR A 109 6.70 14.88 19.65
CA TYR A 109 6.40 13.57 19.05
C TYR A 109 4.98 13.51 18.48
N SER A 110 3.97 13.99 19.23
CA SER A 110 2.58 13.98 18.77
C SER A 110 2.39 14.84 17.52
N LYS A 111 3.06 15.99 17.45
CA LYS A 111 3.08 16.86 16.28
C LYS A 111 3.74 16.17 15.08
N ALA A 112 4.95 15.63 15.26
CA ALA A 112 5.67 14.92 14.20
C ALA A 112 4.89 13.68 13.70
N ARG A 113 4.24 12.94 14.61
CA ARG A 113 3.35 11.82 14.27
C ARG A 113 2.17 12.26 13.41
N LYS A 114 1.50 13.35 13.75
CA LYS A 114 0.38 13.90 12.95
C LYS A 114 0.85 14.30 11.56
N ASN A 115 2.00 14.97 11.46
CA ASN A 115 2.59 15.37 10.19
C ASN A 115 2.93 14.14 9.31
N TYR A 116 3.54 13.12 9.91
CA TYR A 116 3.86 11.87 9.23
C TYR A 116 2.61 11.13 8.74
N GLN A 117 1.58 11.01 9.58
CA GLN A 117 0.30 10.41 9.19
C GLN A 117 -0.37 11.18 8.05
N ALA A 118 -0.38 12.51 8.11
CA ALA A 118 -0.92 13.34 7.05
C ALA A 118 -0.15 13.18 5.73
N ALA A 119 1.17 13.01 5.78
CA ALA A 119 1.99 12.75 4.60
C ALA A 119 1.68 11.38 3.97
N ILE A 120 1.58 10.31 4.77
CA ILE A 120 1.17 8.98 4.29
C ILE A 120 -0.21 9.04 3.63
N GLN A 121 -1.16 9.73 4.27
CA GLN A 121 -2.52 9.85 3.77
C GLN A 121 -2.54 10.51 2.38
N LYS A 122 -1.78 11.59 2.19
CA LYS A 122 -1.65 12.26 0.89
C LYS A 122 -1.10 11.34 -0.19
N ILE A 123 -0.08 10.54 0.12
CA ILE A 123 0.50 9.56 -0.83
C ILE A 123 -0.56 8.51 -1.20
N THR A 124 -1.24 7.97 -0.19
CA THR A 124 -2.28 6.97 -0.38
C THR A 124 -3.44 7.50 -1.23
N ASP A 125 -3.87 8.74 -1.01
CA ASP A 125 -4.96 9.35 -1.77
C ASP A 125 -4.53 9.69 -3.21
N PHE A 126 -3.27 10.07 -3.41
CA PHE A 126 -2.70 10.20 -4.75
C PHE A 126 -2.70 8.88 -5.51
N GLU A 127 -2.26 7.78 -4.88
CA GLU A 127 -2.28 6.44 -5.50
C GLU A 127 -3.70 5.98 -5.84
N LYS A 128 -4.68 6.26 -4.97
CA LYS A 128 -6.10 5.98 -5.26
C LYS A 128 -6.59 6.78 -6.47
N ASP A 129 -6.28 8.07 -6.56
CA ASP A 129 -6.68 8.90 -7.69
C ASP A 129 -6.05 8.41 -9.00
N GLN A 130 -4.75 8.08 -8.98
CA GLN A 130 -4.04 7.49 -10.12
C GLN A 130 -4.68 6.18 -10.58
N ARG A 131 -5.04 5.32 -9.62
CA ARG A 131 -5.74 4.05 -9.90
C ARG A 131 -7.12 4.28 -10.52
N LEU A 132 -7.89 5.26 -10.03
CA LEU A 132 -9.20 5.59 -10.58
C LEU A 132 -9.10 6.12 -12.02
N ARG A 133 -8.14 7.00 -12.29
CA ARG A 133 -7.83 7.50 -13.64
C ARG A 133 -7.38 6.38 -14.57
N CYS A 134 -6.55 5.46 -14.08
CA CYS A 134 -6.16 4.27 -14.85
C CYS A 134 -7.37 3.42 -15.22
N TYR A 135 -8.31 3.22 -14.29
CA TYR A 135 -9.51 2.41 -14.53
C TYR A 135 -10.52 3.10 -15.44
N SER A 136 -10.63 4.44 -15.42
CA SER A 136 -11.44 5.16 -16.40
C SER A 136 -10.84 5.05 -17.81
N ALA A 137 -9.52 5.20 -17.96
CA ALA A 137 -8.83 4.98 -19.23
C ALA A 137 -9.01 3.54 -19.75
N MET A 138 -8.92 2.55 -18.85
CA MET A 138 -9.15 1.15 -19.19
C MET A 138 -10.60 0.85 -19.59
N ARG A 139 -11.60 1.57 -19.05
CA ARG A 139 -12.98 1.46 -19.53
C ARG A 139 -13.12 1.96 -20.96
N SER A 140 -12.51 3.10 -21.29
CA SER A 140 -12.50 3.61 -22.67
C SER A 140 -11.80 2.63 -23.63
N LEU A 141 -10.70 2.02 -23.18
CA LEU A 141 -10.01 0.96 -23.89
C LEU A 141 -10.94 -0.22 -24.21
N ILE A 142 -11.66 -0.73 -23.20
CA ILE A 142 -12.60 -1.85 -23.34
C ILE A 142 -13.65 -1.52 -24.40
N LEU A 143 -14.24 -0.33 -24.33
CA LEU A 143 -15.28 0.10 -25.27
C LEU A 143 -14.75 0.16 -26.70
N GLY A 144 -13.56 0.72 -26.92
CA GLY A 144 -12.97 0.77 -28.27
C GLY A 144 -12.63 -0.63 -28.80
N VAL A 145 -12.12 -1.53 -27.97
CA VAL A 145 -11.88 -2.93 -28.37
C VAL A 145 -13.19 -3.63 -28.72
N MET A 146 -14.26 -3.44 -27.93
CA MET A 146 -15.58 -4.00 -28.25
C MET A 146 -16.16 -3.43 -29.54
N TYR A 147 -15.96 -2.13 -29.81
CA TYR A 147 -16.36 -1.50 -31.06
C TYR A 147 -15.60 -2.08 -32.25
N TYR A 148 -14.28 -2.23 -32.13
CA TYR A 148 -13.44 -2.90 -33.12
C TYR A 148 -13.92 -4.33 -33.41
N ASP A 149 -14.19 -5.13 -32.37
CA ASP A 149 -14.67 -6.50 -32.52
C ASP A 149 -15.95 -6.57 -33.36
N LYS A 150 -16.86 -5.62 -33.13
CA LYS A 150 -18.13 -5.51 -33.86
C LYS A 150 -17.89 -5.10 -35.32
N LYS A 151 -17.02 -4.12 -35.56
CA LYS A 151 -16.66 -3.63 -36.90
C LYS A 151 -15.97 -4.73 -37.73
N ALA A 152 -14.99 -5.42 -37.14
CA ALA A 152 -14.19 -6.44 -37.80
C ALA A 152 -14.84 -7.84 -37.81
N LYS A 153 -15.99 -8.00 -37.12
CA LYS A 153 -16.66 -9.30 -36.87
C LYS A 153 -15.72 -10.38 -36.30
N LYS A 154 -14.65 -9.97 -35.62
CA LYS A 154 -13.60 -10.84 -35.08
C LYS A 154 -13.14 -10.32 -33.73
N LYS A 155 -13.12 -11.19 -32.72
CA LYS A 155 -12.65 -10.84 -31.38
C LYS A 155 -11.14 -10.62 -31.35
N MET A 156 -10.72 -9.47 -30.83
CA MET A 156 -9.33 -9.18 -30.50
C MET A 156 -8.90 -9.96 -29.25
N SER A 157 -7.87 -10.79 -29.41
CA SER A 157 -7.31 -11.66 -28.36
C SER A 157 -6.13 -11.02 -27.61
N ARG A 158 -5.33 -10.20 -28.29
CA ARG A 158 -4.23 -9.41 -27.74
C ARG A 158 -4.46 -7.94 -28.04
N TYR A 159 -4.15 -7.09 -27.07
CA TYR A 159 -4.24 -5.65 -27.26
C TYR A 159 -3.16 -5.19 -28.24
N ASP A 160 -3.58 -4.45 -29.26
CA ASP A 160 -2.71 -3.87 -30.28
C ASP A 160 -3.11 -2.40 -30.51
N PRO A 161 -2.41 -1.43 -29.89
CA PRO A 161 -2.76 -0.02 -29.99
C PRO A 161 -2.59 0.52 -31.42
N GLU A 162 -1.58 0.07 -32.16
CA GLU A 162 -1.32 0.53 -33.51
C GLU A 162 -2.43 0.12 -34.46
N LYS A 163 -2.92 -1.12 -34.33
CA LYS A 163 -4.05 -1.61 -35.13
C LYS A 163 -5.31 -0.80 -34.87
N LEU A 164 -5.60 -0.49 -33.61
CA LEU A 164 -6.78 0.30 -33.25
C LEU A 164 -6.66 1.76 -33.72
N LEU A 165 -5.45 2.31 -33.75
CA LEU A 165 -5.17 3.62 -34.34
C LEU A 165 -5.41 3.61 -35.86
N LYS A 166 -4.83 2.64 -36.58
CA LYS A 166 -4.97 2.48 -38.04
C LYS A 166 -6.43 2.30 -38.46
N GLU A 167 -7.22 1.62 -37.63
CA GLU A 167 -8.65 1.38 -37.86
C GLU A 167 -9.56 2.55 -37.49
N GLY A 168 -8.98 3.66 -36.98
CA GLY A 168 -9.69 4.87 -36.57
C GLY A 168 -10.55 4.67 -35.33
N ILE A 169 -10.26 3.65 -34.51
CA ILE A 169 -11.02 3.34 -33.29
C ILE A 169 -10.71 4.36 -32.20
N PHE A 170 -9.45 4.77 -32.11
CA PHE A 170 -8.99 5.82 -31.21
C PHE A 170 -8.22 6.87 -32.00
N PRO A 171 -8.46 8.18 -31.76
CA PRO A 171 -7.57 9.22 -32.24
C PRO A 171 -6.21 9.16 -31.52
N THR A 172 -6.24 8.88 -30.21
CA THR A 172 -5.08 8.63 -29.37
C THR A 172 -5.37 7.45 -28.45
N PRO A 173 -4.55 6.38 -28.43
CA PRO A 173 -4.77 5.25 -27.55
C PRO A 173 -4.75 5.69 -26.07
N PRO A 174 -5.68 5.18 -25.23
CA PRO A 174 -5.66 5.49 -23.81
C PRO A 174 -4.37 4.95 -23.17
N THR A 175 -3.76 5.75 -22.30
CA THR A 175 -2.53 5.40 -21.57
C THR A 175 -2.76 5.36 -20.07
N CYS A 176 -1.91 4.63 -19.35
CA CYS A 176 -1.91 4.64 -17.90
C CYS A 176 -1.23 5.93 -17.39
N PRO A 177 -1.80 6.63 -16.40
CA PRO A 177 -1.20 7.87 -15.91
C PRO A 177 0.09 7.65 -15.09
N ALA A 178 0.35 6.41 -14.67
CA ALA A 178 1.62 5.99 -14.06
C ALA A 178 2.56 5.30 -15.08
N SER A 179 2.35 5.50 -16.38
CA SER A 179 3.17 4.92 -17.45
C SER A 179 3.14 3.38 -17.53
N GLY A 180 2.10 2.75 -16.97
CA GLY A 180 1.86 1.32 -17.12
C GLY A 180 1.36 0.94 -18.51
N THR A 181 1.57 -0.32 -18.89
CA THR A 181 1.11 -0.88 -20.17
C THR A 181 -0.23 -1.58 -20.01
N PHE A 182 -1.09 -1.47 -21.02
CA PHE A 182 -2.37 -2.18 -21.07
C PHE A 182 -2.25 -3.48 -21.86
N SER A 183 -3.01 -4.49 -21.45
CA SER A 183 -3.05 -5.80 -22.10
C SER A 183 -4.43 -6.47 -21.97
N ILE A 184 -4.69 -7.44 -22.85
CA ILE A 184 -5.85 -8.32 -22.77
C ILE A 184 -5.34 -9.71 -22.40
N ILE A 185 -5.83 -10.24 -21.28
CA ILE A 185 -5.55 -11.59 -20.78
C ILE A 185 -6.79 -12.44 -21.03
N SER A 186 -6.64 -13.57 -21.71
CA SER A 186 -7.73 -14.52 -21.92
C SER A 186 -7.64 -15.65 -20.90
N ARG A 187 -8.69 -15.84 -20.10
CA ARG A 187 -8.78 -16.94 -19.12
C ARG A 187 -10.20 -17.47 -19.10
N ASP A 188 -10.35 -18.80 -19.17
CA ASP A 188 -11.66 -19.49 -19.12
C ASP A 188 -12.67 -18.95 -20.16
N GLY A 189 -12.19 -18.61 -21.36
CA GLY A 189 -13.01 -18.03 -22.43
C GLY A 189 -13.44 -16.57 -22.21
N ARG A 190 -13.06 -15.95 -21.09
CA ARG A 190 -13.32 -14.54 -20.76
C ARG A 190 -12.10 -13.68 -21.01
N ARG A 191 -12.33 -12.42 -21.40
CA ARG A 191 -11.26 -11.42 -21.59
C ARG A 191 -11.18 -10.53 -20.36
N PHE A 192 -9.99 -10.43 -19.81
CA PHE A 192 -9.64 -9.55 -18.71
C PHE A 192 -8.72 -8.45 -19.22
N PHE A 193 -9.10 -7.21 -18.97
CA PHE A 193 -8.28 -6.06 -19.33
C PHE A 193 -7.41 -5.69 -18.14
N HIS A 194 -6.11 -5.58 -18.38
CA HIS A 194 -5.09 -5.53 -17.35
C HIS A 194 -4.13 -4.36 -17.58
N CYS A 195 -3.77 -3.68 -16.50
CA CYS A 195 -2.66 -2.72 -16.45
C CYS A 195 -1.50 -3.33 -15.66
N SER A 196 -0.28 -3.22 -16.18
CA SER A 196 0.93 -3.75 -15.52
C SER A 196 1.18 -3.17 -14.11
N ILE A 197 0.66 -1.98 -13.81
CA ILE A 197 0.85 -1.29 -12.52
C ILE A 197 -0.39 -1.44 -11.63
N HIS A 198 -1.58 -1.12 -12.15
CA HIS A 198 -2.81 -1.06 -11.35
C HIS A 198 -3.65 -2.34 -11.37
N GLY A 199 -3.17 -3.37 -12.07
CA GLY A 199 -3.81 -4.67 -12.17
C GLY A 199 -5.04 -4.69 -13.07
N THR A 200 -5.90 -5.67 -12.81
CA THR A 200 -7.08 -5.97 -13.63
C THR A 200 -8.30 -5.24 -13.11
N LEU A 201 -9.08 -4.63 -14.01
CA LEU A 201 -10.37 -4.07 -13.67
C LEU A 201 -11.36 -5.21 -13.35
N ARG A 202 -11.80 -5.31 -12.10
CA ARG A 202 -12.89 -6.22 -11.73
C ARG A 202 -14.21 -5.62 -12.19
N GLN A 203 -14.90 -6.30 -13.10
CA GLN A 203 -16.30 -6.01 -13.39
C GLN A 203 -17.10 -6.47 -12.17
N LYS A 204 -17.72 -5.53 -11.45
CA LYS A 204 -18.77 -5.82 -10.48
C LYS A 204 -20.11 -5.86 -11.20
#